data_AF-A0A7S3Y945-F1
#
_entry.id   AF-A0A7S3Y945-F1
#
_cell.length_a   1.000
_cell.length_b   1.000
_cell.length_c   1.000
_cell.angle_alpha   90.00
_cell.angle_beta   90.00
_cell.angle_gamma   90.00
#
_symmetry.space_group_name_H-M   'P 1'
#
loop_
_entity.id
_entity.type
_entity.pdbx_description
1 polymer ?
#
loop_
_entity_poly.entity_id
_entity_poly.type
_entity_poly.pdbx_seq_one_letter_code
_entity_poly.pdbx_strand_id
1 'polypeptide(L)'
;MNSMFSDPGAVGITCAKTGPITIKKDVSKSKAGEEVFVESKSLFFGKSIKVRRIFDEAKNTLLYVSYSDRVDKSTDANKSRFKSALCAISLTEPAAPAAPVAAAVKSDPVAVE
;
A
#
# COMPACT_ATOMS: atom_id res chain seq x y z
N MET A 1 -17.19 26.61 -9.30
CA MET A 1 -17.32 25.16 -9.02
C MET A 1 -16.23 24.42 -9.78
N ASN A 2 -15.34 23.62 -9.16
CA ASN A 2 -14.56 22.55 -9.85
C ASN A 2 -13.66 21.68 -8.94
N SER A 3 -14.09 21.34 -7.70
CA SER A 3 -13.29 20.44 -6.83
C SER A 3 -13.71 18.97 -6.88
N MET A 4 -14.85 18.62 -7.51
CA MET A 4 -15.38 17.25 -7.53
C MET A 4 -14.79 16.35 -8.64
N PHE A 5 -13.99 16.92 -9.56
CA PHE A 5 -13.39 16.20 -10.69
C PHE A 5 -11.89 15.96 -10.55
N SER A 6 -11.27 16.47 -9.48
CA SER A 6 -9.82 16.40 -9.25
C SER A 6 -9.48 15.91 -7.85
N ASP A 7 -10.13 14.85 -7.37
CA ASP A 7 -9.43 13.99 -6.42
C ASP A 7 -8.42 13.17 -7.26
N PRO A 8 -7.10 13.40 -7.12
CA PRO A 8 -6.09 12.79 -7.97
C PRO A 8 -5.91 11.30 -7.71
N GLY A 9 -6.97 10.49 -7.59
CA GLY A 9 -6.90 9.03 -7.53
C GLY A 9 -5.83 8.50 -6.58
N ALA A 10 -5.60 9.18 -5.46
CA ALA A 10 -4.52 8.85 -4.55
C ALA A 10 -4.90 7.54 -3.84
N VAL A 11 -4.24 6.45 -4.24
CA VAL A 11 -4.40 5.09 -3.69
C VAL A 11 -3.39 4.83 -2.56
N GLY A 12 -3.02 5.87 -1.80
CA GLY A 12 -2.04 5.72 -0.73
C GLY A 12 -2.45 4.62 0.27
N ILE A 13 -1.50 3.78 0.64
CA ILE A 13 -1.69 2.75 1.66
C ILE A 13 -0.45 2.68 2.53
N THR A 14 -0.67 2.66 3.84
CA THR A 14 0.36 2.45 4.86
C THR A 14 -0.12 1.33 5.75
N CYS A 15 0.74 0.37 6.04
CA CYS A 15 0.43 -0.67 7.02
C CYS A 15 1.34 -0.52 8.22
N ALA A 16 0.77 -0.80 9.39
CA ALA A 16 1.49 -0.93 10.64
C ALA A 16 1.16 -2.31 11.24
N LYS A 17 2.20 -3.03 11.67
CA LYS A 17 2.04 -4.25 12.46
C LYS A 17 1.93 -3.84 13.91
N THR A 18 0.79 -4.10 14.54
CA THR A 18 0.53 -3.76 15.96
C THR A 18 0.86 -4.89 16.93
N GLY A 19 1.17 -6.08 16.43
CA GLY A 19 1.51 -7.25 17.23
C GLY A 19 1.75 -8.49 16.37
N PRO A 20 1.88 -9.69 16.99
CA PRO A 20 2.01 -10.95 16.26
C PRO A 20 0.79 -11.19 15.36
N ILE A 21 1.04 -11.62 14.12
CA ILE A 21 0.00 -11.92 13.15
C ILE A 21 0.04 -13.43 12.88
N THR A 22 -1.08 -14.09 13.13
CA THR A 22 -1.25 -15.53 12.82
C THR A 22 -2.07 -15.69 11.55
N ILE A 23 -1.52 -16.41 10.58
CA ILE A 23 -2.23 -16.74 9.33
C ILE A 23 -3.10 -17.97 9.57
N LYS A 24 -4.39 -17.87 9.19
CA LYS A 24 -5.31 -19.00 9.27
C LYS A 24 -4.97 -20.05 8.21
N LYS A 25 -5.29 -21.31 8.50
CA LYS A 25 -4.98 -22.46 7.63
C LYS A 25 -5.70 -22.41 6.28
N ASP A 26 -6.82 -21.71 6.21
CA ASP A 26 -7.70 -21.56 5.05
C ASP A 26 -7.40 -20.30 4.22
N VAL A 27 -6.33 -19.56 4.53
CA VAL A 27 -5.97 -18.37 3.75
C VAL A 27 -5.74 -18.73 2.29
N SER A 28 -6.27 -17.89 1.38
CA SER A 28 -5.99 -18.04 -0.05
C SER A 28 -4.51 -17.77 -0.32
N LYS A 29 -3.85 -18.77 -0.92
CA LYS A 29 -2.47 -18.68 -1.44
C LYS A 29 -2.42 -18.30 -2.92
N SER A 30 -3.55 -17.88 -3.49
CA SER A 30 -3.63 -17.46 -4.87
C SER A 30 -2.77 -16.22 -5.10
N LYS A 31 -2.06 -16.17 -6.24
CA LYS A 31 -1.31 -14.98 -6.67
C LYS A 31 -2.20 -13.76 -6.91
N ALA A 32 -3.49 -13.96 -7.15
CA ALA A 32 -4.45 -12.87 -7.23
C ALA A 32 -4.68 -12.22 -5.85
N GLY A 33 -4.48 -12.96 -4.76
CA GLY A 33 -4.85 -12.54 -3.42
C GLY A 33 -6.37 -12.46 -3.22
N GLU A 34 -6.73 -11.90 -2.08
CA GLU A 34 -8.10 -11.69 -1.60
C GLU A 34 -8.42 -10.19 -1.61
N GLU A 35 -9.61 -9.81 -2.06
CA GLU A 35 -10.09 -8.44 -1.92
C GLU A 35 -10.59 -8.21 -0.50
N VAL A 36 -9.96 -7.29 0.22
CA VAL A 36 -10.22 -7.03 1.64
C VAL A 36 -10.89 -5.69 1.89
N PHE A 37 -10.95 -4.82 0.88
CA PHE A 37 -11.59 -3.51 0.96
C PHE A 37 -12.02 -3.03 -0.42
N VAL A 38 -13.20 -2.41 -0.49
CA VAL A 38 -13.73 -1.74 -1.68
C VAL A 38 -14.47 -0.47 -1.25
N GLU A 39 -14.18 0.65 -1.90
CA GLU A 39 -14.87 1.92 -1.68
C GLU A 39 -15.19 2.60 -3.02
N SER A 40 -16.43 3.04 -3.21
CA SER A 40 -16.83 3.82 -4.37
C SER A 40 -16.46 5.29 -4.18
N LYS A 41 -15.77 5.89 -5.15
CA LYS A 41 -15.28 7.28 -5.08
C LYS A 41 -15.98 8.25 -6.04
N SER A 42 -17.02 7.82 -6.73
CA SER A 42 -17.75 8.67 -7.67
C SER A 42 -19.27 8.53 -7.49
N LEU A 43 -19.95 9.67 -7.57
CA LEU A 43 -21.41 9.78 -7.51
C LEU A 43 -22.11 9.00 -8.65
N PHE A 44 -21.39 8.75 -9.75
CA PHE A 44 -21.86 7.98 -10.90
C PHE A 44 -21.19 6.59 -11.03
N PHE A 45 -20.70 6.01 -9.93
CA PHE A 45 -20.14 4.65 -9.85
C PHE A 45 -18.97 4.31 -10.80
N GLY A 46 -18.39 5.30 -11.49
CA GLY A 46 -17.36 5.06 -12.50
C GLY A 46 -15.94 4.82 -11.96
N LYS A 47 -15.73 4.99 -10.65
CA LYS A 47 -14.40 4.85 -10.00
C LYS A 47 -14.56 4.19 -8.63
N SER A 48 -13.78 3.14 -8.38
CA SER A 48 -13.66 2.50 -7.07
C SER A 48 -12.20 2.37 -6.65
N ILE A 49 -11.95 2.31 -5.35
CA ILE A 49 -10.66 1.97 -4.76
C ILE A 49 -10.80 0.59 -4.15
N LYS A 50 -9.85 -0.29 -4.47
CA LYS A 50 -9.82 -1.68 -4.02
C LYS A 50 -8.50 -1.94 -3.32
N VAL A 51 -8.54 -2.74 -2.24
CA VAL A 51 -7.34 -3.27 -1.60
C VAL A 51 -7.36 -4.78 -1.70
N ARG A 52 -6.29 -5.34 -2.25
CA ARG A 52 -6.04 -6.78 -2.26
C ARG A 52 -4.95 -7.14 -1.26
N ARG A 53 -5.17 -8.21 -0.49
CA ARG A 53 -4.17 -8.83 0.38
C ARG A 53 -3.67 -10.11 -0.25
N ILE A 54 -2.37 -10.24 -0.41
CA ILE A 54 -1.70 -11.42 -0.95
C ILE A 54 -0.80 -11.98 0.14
N PHE A 55 -0.90 -13.28 0.38
CA PHE A 55 0.02 -13.99 1.26
C PHE A 55 1.13 -14.64 0.43
N ASP A 56 2.37 -14.15 0.59
CA ASP A 56 3.57 -14.79 0.05
C ASP A 56 4.09 -15.80 1.09
N GLU A 57 3.72 -17.08 0.89
CA GLU A 57 4.12 -18.17 1.77
C GLU A 57 5.64 -18.38 1.79
N ALA A 58 6.31 -18.20 0.65
CA ALA A 58 7.76 -18.41 0.55
C ALA A 58 8.53 -17.39 1.38
N LYS A 59 8.01 -16.16 1.51
CA LYS A 59 8.65 -15.08 2.29
C LYS A 59 7.96 -14.79 3.62
N ASN A 60 6.95 -15.58 3.98
CA ASN A 60 6.11 -15.36 5.14
C ASN A 60 5.69 -13.88 5.31
N THR A 61 5.17 -13.28 4.23
CA THR A 61 4.91 -11.84 4.12
C THR A 61 3.50 -11.59 3.60
N LEU A 62 2.80 -10.62 4.19
CA LEU A 62 1.55 -10.09 3.67
C LEU A 62 1.83 -8.88 2.80
N LEU A 63 1.36 -8.92 1.55
CA LEU A 63 1.39 -7.78 0.65
C LEU A 63 -0.01 -7.19 0.54
N TYR A 64 -0.12 -5.89 0.67
CA TYR A 64 -1.33 -5.13 0.44
C TYR A 64 -1.15 -4.26 -0.80
N VAL A 65 -2.08 -4.40 -1.75
CA VAL A 65 -2.10 -3.66 -3.00
C VAL A 65 -3.34 -2.81 -3.03
N SER A 66 -3.18 -1.49 -2.94
CA SER A 66 -4.25 -0.52 -3.13
C SER A 66 -4.23 -0.06 -4.58
N TYR A 67 -5.37 -0.09 -5.27
CA TYR A 67 -5.47 0.33 -6.66
C TYR A 67 -6.83 0.93 -6.96
N SER A 68 -6.85 1.85 -7.93
CA SER A 68 -8.09 2.42 -8.45
C SER A 68 -8.60 1.59 -9.61
N ASP A 69 -9.86 1.24 -9.61
CA ASP A 69 -10.55 0.58 -10.72
C ASP A 69 -11.56 1.55 -11.36
N ARG A 70 -11.64 1.56 -12.69
CA ARG A 70 -12.51 2.46 -13.45
C ARG A 70 -13.30 1.66 -14.49
N VAL A 71 -14.61 1.87 -14.50
CA VAL A 71 -15.54 1.16 -15.40
C VAL A 71 -15.32 1.60 -16.84
N ASP A 72 -15.07 2.90 -17.06
CA ASP A 72 -14.83 3.46 -18.39
C ASP A 72 -13.34 3.81 -18.57
N LYS A 73 -12.70 3.15 -19.53
CA LYS A 73 -11.27 3.33 -19.88
C LYS A 73 -11.05 4.39 -20.95
N SER A 74 -12.12 5.01 -21.47
CA SER A 74 -12.09 5.94 -22.61
C SER A 74 -12.04 7.43 -22.20
N THR A 75 -12.28 7.77 -20.94
CA THR A 75 -12.44 9.17 -20.49
C THR A 75 -11.18 9.82 -19.92
N ASP A 76 -10.05 9.10 -19.91
CA ASP A 76 -8.79 9.63 -19.41
C ASP A 76 -8.02 10.36 -20.53
N ALA A 77 -7.98 11.70 -20.46
CA ALA A 77 -7.19 12.56 -21.36
C ALA A 77 -5.67 12.24 -21.32
N ASN A 78 -5.23 11.56 -20.26
CA ASN A 78 -3.89 11.05 -20.07
C ASN A 78 -4.00 9.52 -20.01
N LYS A 79 -3.66 8.83 -21.09
CA LYS A 79 -3.76 7.36 -21.28
C LYS A 79 -2.86 6.53 -20.34
N SER A 80 -2.52 7.07 -19.17
CA SER A 80 -1.57 6.52 -18.21
C SER A 80 -2.29 5.89 -17.01
N ARG A 81 -2.22 4.55 -17.03
CA ARG A 81 -1.93 3.61 -15.93
C ARG A 81 -2.69 3.85 -14.62
N PHE A 82 -3.62 2.93 -14.32
CA PHE A 82 -4.16 2.66 -12.98
C PHE A 82 -3.17 3.04 -11.88
N LYS A 83 -3.56 3.96 -10.99
CA LYS A 83 -2.71 4.30 -9.85
C LYS A 83 -2.76 3.11 -8.89
N SER A 84 -1.59 2.63 -8.48
CA SER A 84 -1.44 1.57 -7.48
C SER A 84 -0.38 1.95 -6.45
N ALA A 85 -0.59 1.56 -5.20
CA ALA A 85 0.41 1.62 -4.14
C ALA A 85 0.51 0.27 -3.43
N LEU A 86 1.68 0.00 -2.85
CA LEU A 86 2.00 -1.26 -2.20
C LEU A 86 2.46 -1.02 -0.77
N CYS A 87 2.14 -1.96 0.10
CA CYS A 87 2.67 -2.04 1.43
C CYS A 87 2.90 -3.51 1.80
N ALA A 88 4.04 -3.82 2.43
CA ALA A 88 4.41 -5.18 2.80
C ALA A 88 4.64 -5.30 4.31
N ILE A 89 4.09 -6.35 4.92
CA ILE A 89 4.24 -6.68 6.33
C ILE A 89 4.88 -8.06 6.44
N SER A 90 6.10 -8.13 6.95
CA SER A 90 6.70 -9.42 7.28
C SER A 90 6.04 -9.98 8.54
N LEU A 91 5.64 -11.26 8.48
CA LEU A 91 4.99 -11.94 9.60
C LEU A 91 6.02 -12.45 10.60
N THR A 92 7.21 -12.78 10.11
CA THR A 92 8.36 -13.10 10.94
C THR A 92 8.72 -11.86 11.75
N GLU A 93 8.93 -12.04 13.06
CA GLU A 93 9.58 -11.01 13.87
C GLU A 93 10.93 -10.70 13.20
N PRO A 94 11.24 -9.45 12.83
CA PRO A 94 12.61 -9.13 12.49
C PRO A 94 13.45 -9.55 13.70
N ALA A 95 14.48 -10.38 13.47
CA ALA A 95 15.46 -10.66 14.51
C ALA A 95 15.85 -9.29 15.07
N ALA A 96 15.58 -9.07 16.37
CA ALA A 96 15.71 -7.77 17.00
C ALA A 96 17.02 -7.16 16.51
N PRO A 97 17.03 -5.90 16.01
CA PRO A 97 18.28 -5.29 15.64
C PRO A 97 19.19 -5.44 16.84
N ALA A 98 20.35 -6.09 16.65
CA ALA A 98 21.42 -6.00 17.63
C ALA A 98 21.50 -4.51 17.99
N ALA A 99 21.40 -4.22 19.29
CA ALA A 99 21.27 -2.89 19.87
C ALA A 99 22.02 -1.83 19.03
N PRO A 100 21.46 -0.62 18.85
CA PRO A 100 22.02 0.36 17.93
C PRO A 100 23.52 0.49 18.20
N VAL A 101 24.36 0.14 17.23
CA VAL A 101 25.72 0.67 17.22
C VAL A 101 25.51 2.16 17.06
N ALA A 102 25.62 2.87 18.19
CA ALA A 102 25.57 4.31 18.25
C ALA A 102 26.66 4.87 17.35
N ALA A 103 26.33 5.07 16.08
CA ALA A 103 27.14 5.88 15.18
C ALA A 103 26.90 7.32 15.61
N ALA A 104 27.80 7.82 16.46
CA ALA A 104 27.90 9.21 16.82
C ALA A 104 28.02 10.05 15.54
N VAL A 105 26.92 10.68 15.13
CA VAL A 105 26.96 11.81 14.20
C VAL A 105 27.61 12.96 14.97
N LYS A 106 28.91 13.16 14.75
CA LYS A 106 29.56 14.42 15.10
C LYS A 106 28.97 15.49 14.17
N SER A 107 28.37 16.50 14.77
CA SER A 107 27.94 17.71 14.09
C SER A 107 29.17 18.49 13.63
N ASP A 108 29.44 18.52 12.33
CA ASP A 108 30.33 19.52 11.76
C ASP A 108 29.56 20.85 11.65
N PRO A 109 30.15 22.01 12.01
CA PRO A 109 29.46 23.28 11.97
C PRO A 109 29.30 23.74 10.53
N VAL A 110 28.07 24.14 10.18
CA VAL A 110 27.77 24.84 8.94
C VAL A 110 28.53 26.16 8.92
N ALA A 111 29.47 26.31 7.99
CA ALA A 111 30.03 27.61 7.62
C ALA A 111 29.00 28.36 6.76
N VAL A 112 28.70 29.59 7.17
CA VAL A 112 27.93 30.57 6.41
C VAL A 112 28.90 31.35 5.53
N GLU A 113 28.65 31.38 4.22
CA GLU A 113 29.11 32.45 3.34
C GLU A 113 27.94 32.87 2.43
#